data_AF-A5HI02-F1
#
_entry.id   AF-A5HI02-F1
#
_cell.length_a   1.000
_cell.length_b   1.000
_cell.length_c   1.000
_cell.angle_alpha   90.00
_cell.angle_beta   90.00
_cell.angle_gamma   90.00
#
_symmetry.space_group_name_H-M   'P 1'
#
loop_
_entity.id
_entity.type
_entity.pdbx_description
1 polymer ?
#
loop_
_entity_poly.entity_id
_entity_poly.type
_entity_poly.pdbx_seq_one_letter_code
_entity_poly.pdbx_strand_id
1 'polypeptide(L)'
;SFESKFILSLSENKMTALPNGIFDKLTQLVTLDLNGNQLSSVPADVFHQLVKLEKLWLKNNKLTALPAGLFDELTQVYSLSLNDNQLKSIP
;
A
#
# COMPACT_ATOMS: atom_id res chain seq x y z
N SER A 1 -1.14 -25.49 10.79
CA SER A 1 -2.16 -25.15 9.79
C SER A 1 -1.50 -24.28 8.73
N PHE A 2 -1.78 -24.50 7.45
CA PHE A 2 -1.36 -23.56 6.41
C PHE A 2 -2.42 -22.47 6.36
N GLU A 3 -2.21 -21.34 7.05
CA GLU A 3 -3.03 -20.17 6.79
C GLU A 3 -2.82 -19.75 5.33
N SER A 4 -3.89 -19.70 4.57
CA SER A 4 -3.86 -19.19 3.20
C SER A 4 -3.48 -17.71 3.26
N LYS A 5 -2.29 -17.37 2.75
CA LYS A 5 -1.87 -15.97 2.61
C LYS A 5 -2.59 -15.37 1.41
N PHE A 6 -3.48 -14.41 1.64
CA PHE A 6 -4.13 -13.66 0.56
C PHE A 6 -3.19 -12.58 0.05
N ILE A 7 -2.83 -12.67 -1.22
CA ILE A 7 -1.87 -11.78 -1.88
C ILE A 7 -2.59 -11.11 -3.06
N LEU A 8 -2.47 -9.79 -3.14
CA LEU A 8 -2.87 -8.99 -4.30
C LEU A 8 -1.62 -8.34 -4.88
N SER A 9 -1.24 -8.75 -6.08
CA SER A 9 -0.17 -8.09 -6.84
C SER A 9 -0.76 -7.32 -8.02
N LEU A 10 -0.48 -6.03 -8.03
CA LEU A 10 -0.76 -5.07 -9.09
C LEU A 10 0.55 -4.42 -9.58
N SER A 11 1.68 -5.10 -9.35
CA SER A 11 3.01 -4.59 -9.66
C SER A 11 3.25 -4.44 -11.17
N GLU A 12 4.16 -3.55 -11.55
CA GLU A 12 4.61 -3.34 -12.95
C GLU A 12 3.47 -2.97 -13.91
N ASN A 13 2.56 -2.11 -13.42
CA ASN A 13 1.48 -1.54 -14.21
C ASN A 13 1.71 -0.05 -14.47
N LYS A 14 0.72 0.60 -15.09
CA LYS A 14 0.76 2.04 -15.40
C LYS A 14 -0.23 2.83 -14.54
N MET A 15 -0.53 2.34 -13.33
CA MET A 15 -1.49 3.02 -12.46
C MET A 15 -0.93 4.38 -12.04
N THR A 16 -1.71 5.43 -12.25
CA THR A 16 -1.38 6.81 -11.87
C THR A 16 -2.11 7.26 -10.61
N ALA A 17 -3.17 6.56 -10.23
CA ALA A 17 -3.98 6.83 -9.04
C ALA A 17 -4.62 5.54 -8.50
N LEU A 18 -5.01 5.60 -7.22
CA LEU A 18 -5.86 4.60 -6.57
C LEU A 18 -7.23 5.23 -6.29
N PRO A 19 -8.33 4.63 -6.76
CA PRO A 19 -9.66 5.07 -6.37
C PRO A 19 -9.86 4.94 -4.84
N ASN A 20 -10.65 5.84 -4.25
CA ASN A 20 -11.03 5.74 -2.85
C ASN A 20 -11.75 4.41 -2.59
N GLY A 21 -11.41 3.75 -1.48
CA GLY A 21 -12.03 2.51 -1.03
C GLY A 21 -11.78 1.27 -1.90
N ILE A 22 -10.85 1.34 -2.87
CA ILE A 22 -10.58 0.21 -3.81
C ILE A 22 -10.19 -1.09 -3.09
N PHE A 23 -9.68 -1.01 -1.86
CA PHE A 23 -9.26 -2.16 -1.07
C PHE A 23 -10.16 -2.45 0.15
N ASP A 24 -11.26 -1.72 0.36
CA ASP A 24 -12.06 -1.78 1.59
C ASP A 24 -12.64 -3.17 1.91
N LYS A 25 -12.84 -3.99 0.88
CA LYS A 25 -13.40 -5.35 1.04
C LYS A 25 -12.32 -6.42 1.24
N LEU A 26 -11.04 -6.06 1.15
CA LEU A 26 -9.92 -6.99 1.23
C LEU A 26 -9.39 -7.14 2.66
N THR A 27 -10.27 -7.29 3.65
CA THR A 27 -9.91 -7.32 5.08
C THR A 27 -9.05 -8.52 5.49
N GLN A 28 -8.94 -9.54 4.62
CA GLN A 28 -8.09 -10.71 4.83
C GLN A 28 -6.75 -10.62 4.10
N LEU A 29 -6.46 -9.51 3.42
CA LEU A 29 -5.24 -9.34 2.63
C LEU A 29 -4.01 -9.31 3.52
N VAL A 30 -3.02 -10.14 3.17
CA VAL A 30 -1.75 -10.26 3.90
C VAL A 30 -0.63 -9.53 3.17
N THR A 31 -0.67 -9.48 1.83
CA THR A 31 0.33 -8.78 1.02
C THR A 31 -0.32 -7.97 -0.08
N LEU A 32 0.06 -6.69 -0.17
CA LEU A 32 -0.30 -5.78 -1.24
C LEU A 32 0.96 -5.31 -1.95
N ASP A 33 1.10 -5.68 -3.22
CA ASP A 33 2.21 -5.26 -4.08
C ASP A 33 1.72 -4.26 -5.13
N LEU A 34 2.15 -3.00 -4.97
CA LEU A 34 1.90 -1.87 -5.87
C LEU A 34 3.21 -1.36 -6.51
N ASN A 35 4.28 -2.15 -6.45
CA ASN A 35 5.59 -1.77 -6.97
C ASN A 35 5.56 -1.44 -8.46
N GLY A 36 6.44 -0.56 -8.93
CA GLY A 36 6.63 -0.34 -10.37
C GLY A 36 5.39 0.25 -11.05
N ASN A 37 4.72 1.19 -10.38
CA ASN A 37 3.60 1.95 -10.92
C ASN A 37 3.99 3.43 -11.08
N GLN A 38 3.02 4.30 -11.35
CA GLN A 38 3.24 5.73 -11.55
C GLN A 38 2.44 6.57 -10.55
N LEU A 39 2.16 6.02 -9.37
CA LEU A 39 1.37 6.69 -8.33
C LEU A 39 2.12 7.94 -7.84
N SER A 40 1.52 9.12 -8.00
CA SER A 40 2.06 10.39 -7.49
C SER A 40 1.57 10.73 -6.08
N SER A 41 0.46 10.11 -5.67
CA SER A 41 -0.17 10.22 -4.35
C SER A 41 -1.02 8.98 -4.08
N VAL A 42 -1.46 8.83 -2.83
CA VAL A 42 -2.45 7.83 -2.41
C VAL A 42 -3.52 8.52 -1.54
N PRO A 43 -4.79 8.07 -1.58
CA PRO A 43 -5.79 8.54 -0.63
C PRO A 43 -5.39 8.25 0.81
N ALA A 44 -5.76 9.13 1.75
CA ALA A 44 -5.33 9.04 3.15
C ALA A 44 -5.82 7.77 3.86
N ASP A 45 -6.96 7.24 3.42
CA ASP A 45 -7.67 6.11 4.02
C ASP A 45 -7.56 4.83 3.16
N VAL A 46 -6.77 4.82 2.08
CA VAL A 46 -6.80 3.73 1.09
C VAL A 46 -6.43 2.35 1.66
N PHE A 47 -5.74 2.30 2.80
CA PHE A 47 -5.31 1.06 3.45
C PHE A 47 -6.05 0.76 4.78
N HIS A 48 -6.99 1.60 5.22
CA HIS A 48 -7.51 1.55 6.59
C HIS A 48 -8.25 0.24 6.95
N GLN A 49 -8.83 -0.46 5.97
CA GLN A 49 -9.50 -1.76 6.19
C GLN A 49 -8.55 -2.97 6.16
N LEU A 50 -7.26 -2.77 5.84
CA LEU A 50 -6.29 -3.85 5.66
C LEU A 50 -5.62 -4.25 6.98
N VAL A 51 -6.43 -4.51 8.00
CA VAL A 51 -5.98 -4.79 9.38
C VAL A 51 -5.15 -6.06 9.54
N LYS A 52 -5.14 -6.94 8.53
CA LYS A 52 -4.32 -8.16 8.47
C LYS A 52 -3.07 -8.03 7.60
N LEU A 53 -2.80 -6.83 7.05
CA LEU A 53 -1.70 -6.63 6.12
C LEU A 53 -0.36 -6.78 6.84
N GLU A 54 0.49 -7.66 6.33
CA GLU A 54 1.85 -7.88 6.82
C GLU A 54 2.89 -7.14 5.96
N LYS A 55 2.60 -7.03 4.66
CA LYS A 55 3.53 -6.52 3.65
C LYS A 55 2.83 -5.52 2.74
N LEU A 56 3.37 -4.31 2.68
CA LEU A 56 2.92 -3.24 1.79
C LEU A 56 4.11 -2.74 0.98
N TRP A 57 4.05 -2.93 -0.34
CA TRP A 57 5.14 -2.51 -1.22
C TRP A 57 4.65 -1.49 -2.24
N LEU A 58 5.28 -0.31 -2.20
CA LEU A 58 4.99 0.87 -3.01
C LEU A 58 6.27 1.38 -3.71
N LYS A 59 7.30 0.53 -3.80
CA LYS A 59 8.61 0.88 -4.37
C LYS A 59 8.47 1.26 -5.84
N ASN A 60 9.41 2.05 -6.36
CA ASN A 60 9.44 2.43 -7.77
C ASN A 60 8.09 3.04 -8.22
N ASN A 61 7.67 4.08 -7.51
CA ASN A 61 6.50 4.91 -7.83
C ASN A 61 6.93 6.40 -7.90
N LYS A 62 5.99 7.33 -7.95
CA LYS A 62 6.25 8.77 -8.04
C LYS A 62 5.73 9.53 -6.81
N LEU A 63 5.59 8.86 -5.66
CA LEU A 63 5.01 9.45 -4.45
C LEU A 63 5.90 10.60 -3.97
N THR A 64 5.29 11.76 -3.76
CA THR A 64 5.99 12.98 -3.32
C THR A 64 5.78 13.29 -1.84
N ALA A 65 4.66 12.81 -1.29
CA ALA A 65 4.30 12.88 0.11
C ALA A 65 3.43 11.67 0.48
N LEU A 66 3.30 11.40 1.77
CA LEU A 66 2.34 10.44 2.32
C LEU A 66 1.39 11.21 3.25
N PRO A 67 0.06 10.97 3.17
CA PRO A 67 -0.89 11.55 4.11
C PRO A 67 -0.56 11.17 5.56
N ALA A 68 -0.82 12.09 6.49
CA ALA A 68 -0.79 11.78 7.92
C ALA A 68 -1.81 10.68 8.23
N GLY A 69 -1.41 9.73 9.06
CA GLY A 69 -2.25 8.60 9.46
C GLY A 69 -2.45 7.50 8.41
N LEU A 70 -1.76 7.56 7.26
CA LEU A 70 -1.89 6.56 6.17
C LEU A 70 -1.69 5.10 6.64
N PHE A 71 -0.93 4.90 7.72
CA PHE A 71 -0.56 3.58 8.23
C PHE A 71 -1.15 3.26 9.61
N ASP A 72 -1.99 4.12 10.20
CA ASP A 72 -2.41 4.00 11.61
C ASP A 72 -3.12 2.67 11.92
N GLU A 73 -3.93 2.17 10.98
CA GLU A 73 -4.68 0.92 11.13
C GLU A 73 -3.87 -0.33 10.74
N LEU A 74 -2.65 -0.15 10.19
CA LEU A 74 -1.82 -1.25 9.68
C LEU A 74 -0.96 -1.89 10.78
N THR A 75 -1.61 -2.34 11.85
CA THR A 75 -0.94 -2.79 13.08
C THR A 75 -0.07 -4.05 12.93
N GLN A 76 -0.18 -4.76 11.81
CA GLN A 76 0.52 -6.03 11.53
C GLN A 76 1.66 -5.88 10.50
N VAL A 77 1.86 -4.69 9.92
CA VAL A 77 2.87 -4.50 8.88
C VAL A 77 4.28 -4.56 9.48
N TYR A 78 5.06 -5.54 9.02
CA TYR A 78 6.50 -5.64 9.34
C TYR A 78 7.39 -5.42 8.11
N SER A 79 6.80 -5.32 6.91
CA SER A 79 7.54 -5.04 5.67
C SER A 79 6.85 -3.91 4.89
N LEU A 80 7.46 -2.74 4.93
CA LEU A 80 7.05 -1.57 4.16
C LEU A 80 8.18 -1.17 3.21
N SER A 81 7.89 -1.05 1.91
CA SER A 81 8.87 -0.63 0.91
C SER A 81 8.39 0.62 0.19
N LEU A 82 9.12 1.72 0.39
CA LEU A 82 8.85 3.06 -0.17
C LEU A 82 10.03 3.61 -0.97
N ASN A 83 11.12 2.87 -1.11
CA ASN A 83 12.30 3.28 -1.88
C ASN A 83 11.95 3.54 -3.35
N ASP A 84 12.78 4.33 -4.03
CA ASP A 84 12.57 4.74 -5.42
C ASP A 84 11.22 5.45 -5.61
N ASN A 85 10.89 6.31 -4.65
CA ASN A 85 9.87 7.36 -4.75
C ASN A 85 10.55 8.74 -4.67
N GLN A 86 9.75 9.81 -4.64
CA GLN A 86 10.20 11.21 -4.57
C GLN A 86 9.85 11.84 -3.21
N LEU A 87 9.78 11.02 -2.16
CA LEU A 87 9.41 11.45 -0.82
C LEU A 87 10.48 12.37 -0.22
N LYS A 88 10.06 13.52 0.28
CA LYS A 88 10.93 14.47 0.99
C LYS A 88 10.93 14.27 2.50
N SER A 89 9.86 13.68 3.02
CA SER A 89 9.67 13.41 4.44
C SER A 89 8.74 12.21 4.60
N ILE A 90 8.77 11.63 5.80
CA ILE A 90 7.75 10.71 6.28
C ILE A 90 6.78 11.48 7.21
N PRO A 91 5.49 11.13 7.21
CA PRO A 91 4.50 11.69 8.13
C PRO A 91 4.74 11.23 9.57
#